data_AF-A0A8B6CZV4-F1
#
_entry.id   AF-A0A8B6CZV4-F1
#
_cell.length_a   1.000
_cell.length_b   1.000
_cell.length_c   1.000
_cell.angle_alpha   90.00
_cell.angle_beta   90.00
_cell.angle_gamma   90.00
#
_symmetry.space_group_name_H-M   'P 1'
#
loop_
_entity.id
_entity.type
_entity.pdbx_description
1 polymer ?
#
loop_
_entity_poly.entity_id
_entity_poly.type
_entity_poly.pdbx_seq_one_letter_code
_entity_poly.pdbx_strand_id
1 'polypeptide(L)'
;MKQLFSCVFKISRRLSGSILEDLNRRTIHLSVPCVCKSKNQKKLFGKKLQHMVQMMALTDPEIEKILQPFRQQVKEQGDLVRKLKTEKAPELDVARAVADLKQRKHALEAKELELAPKDLFDRAKLEDLLKQKFFVDQSFAIYGGINGLYDFGPMGCAVKANLLQLWRNFFVLEEQMLEVDCSMLTPEPVLKASGHLERFQDYMVKDLKTGECFRADHLIEAQLEKLATDKKISQEKKEEIKRLLATIDNLSKDDMGQAIKQYNMKSPITGNELSEPMEFNLMFATSIGPTGHIKGFLRPETAQGIFVNFKRLLEFNQGKLPFAAAQIGNAFRNEISPRAGLIRVREFTMAEIEHFCDPTNKDHPKFENVADLNLTLYTGCNQMDGKPPEVKRLGDAVKEGLICNETLGYFLGRIYLFMMRVGIDPKKLRFRQHMSNEMAHYAKDCWDCECKTSYGWIECIGCADRSCFDLLAHTKATGIKLVAERKLAEPISF
;
A
#
# COMPACT_ATOMS: atom_id res chain seq x y z
N MET A 1 -22.24 35.46 -49.59
CA MET A 1 -22.46 34.03 -49.30
C MET A 1 -21.33 33.57 -48.39
N LYS A 2 -21.47 33.15 -47.14
CA LYS A 2 -22.58 33.02 -46.17
C LYS A 2 -21.96 33.26 -44.78
N GLN A 3 -22.63 34.08 -43.95
CA GLN A 3 -22.80 34.04 -42.48
C GLN A 3 -21.57 33.82 -41.56
N LEU A 4 -21.14 34.83 -40.76
CA LEU A 4 -21.67 35.32 -39.45
C LEU A 4 -21.23 34.39 -38.28
N PHE A 5 -20.60 34.80 -37.16
CA PHE A 5 -20.52 36.07 -36.41
C PHE A 5 -19.17 36.21 -35.66
N SER A 6 -18.74 37.45 -35.46
CA SER A 6 -17.72 37.89 -34.49
C SER A 6 -18.43 38.52 -33.29
N CYS A 7 -17.97 38.28 -32.06
CA CYS A 7 -17.91 39.35 -31.06
C CYS A 7 -16.94 39.03 -29.91
N VAL A 8 -15.91 39.86 -29.83
CA VAL A 8 -15.06 40.14 -28.67
C VAL A 8 -15.80 41.10 -27.76
N PHE A 9 -15.74 40.92 -26.44
CA PHE A 9 -15.87 42.05 -25.51
C PHE A 9 -14.73 42.06 -24.49
N LYS A 10 -13.87 43.07 -24.67
CA LYS A 10 -12.99 43.68 -23.69
C LYS A 10 -13.78 44.85 -23.11
N ILE A 11 -14.02 44.90 -21.79
CA ILE A 11 -14.56 46.10 -21.14
C ILE A 11 -13.54 46.57 -20.10
N SER A 12 -12.96 47.74 -20.39
CA SER A 12 -12.48 48.70 -19.41
C SER A 12 -12.83 50.09 -19.93
N ARG A 13 -13.78 50.77 -19.28
CA ARG A 13 -13.72 52.20 -18.96
C ARG A 13 -14.89 52.64 -18.08
N ARG A 14 -14.50 53.19 -16.92
CA ARG A 14 -15.15 54.21 -16.09
C ARG A 14 -16.62 54.52 -16.36
N LEU A 15 -17.46 54.07 -15.44
CA LEU A 15 -18.57 54.88 -14.93
C LEU A 15 -18.25 55.27 -13.48
N SER A 16 -18.55 56.52 -13.21
CA SER A 16 -18.43 57.29 -11.98
C SER A 16 -19.18 56.70 -10.79
N GLY A 17 -18.61 56.86 -9.59
CA GLY A 17 -19.36 57.06 -8.36
C GLY A 17 -19.88 55.82 -7.63
N SER A 18 -19.31 55.55 -6.45
CA SER A 18 -20.01 55.07 -5.24
C SER A 18 -20.34 53.58 -5.02
N ILE A 19 -19.60 52.61 -5.57
CA ILE A 19 -19.81 51.19 -5.18
C ILE A 19 -18.49 50.45 -4.95
N LEU A 20 -17.60 51.02 -4.14
CA LEU A 20 -16.39 50.36 -3.64
C LEU A 20 -16.25 50.38 -2.11
N GLU A 21 -17.34 50.63 -1.38
CA GLU A 21 -17.38 50.55 0.09
C GLU A 21 -18.17 49.36 0.65
N ASP A 22 -18.83 48.55 -0.19
CA ASP A 22 -19.82 47.56 0.29
C ASP A 22 -19.41 46.08 0.20
N LEU A 23 -18.15 45.77 -0.08
CA LEU A 23 -17.61 44.39 -0.08
C LEU A 23 -16.61 44.10 1.06
N ASN A 24 -16.37 45.07 1.95
CA ASN A 24 -15.50 44.93 3.13
C ASN A 24 -16.27 44.96 4.48
N ARG A 25 -17.60 44.79 4.47
CA ARG A 25 -18.43 44.75 5.68
C ARG A 25 -19.46 43.61 5.65
N ARG A 26 -18.99 42.36 5.69
CA ARG A 26 -19.80 41.23 6.17
C ARG A 26 -18.97 40.29 7.04
N THR A 27 -18.45 40.85 8.13
CA THR A 27 -18.11 40.09 9.34
C THR A 27 -19.43 39.69 10.00
N ILE A 28 -19.89 38.46 9.78
CA ILE A 28 -20.97 37.90 10.59
C ILE A 28 -20.37 37.56 11.96
N HIS A 29 -20.53 38.48 12.90
CA HIS A 29 -20.41 38.23 14.32
C HIS A 29 -21.47 37.20 14.73
N LEU A 30 -21.05 35.99 15.09
CA LEU A 30 -21.82 35.14 15.99
C LEU A 30 -21.35 35.42 17.41
N SER A 31 -22.14 36.22 18.10
CA SER A 31 -22.05 36.56 19.52
C SER A 31 -22.14 35.31 20.40
N VAL A 32 -21.20 35.18 21.33
CA VAL A 32 -21.27 34.25 22.47
C VAL A 32 -22.29 34.79 23.48
N PRO A 33 -23.35 34.05 23.86
CA PRO A 33 -24.14 34.41 25.03
C PRO A 33 -23.46 33.85 26.29
N CYS A 34 -23.03 34.75 27.16
CA CYS A 34 -22.66 34.44 28.54
C CYS A 34 -23.95 34.21 29.35
N VAL A 35 -24.19 32.98 29.81
CA VAL A 35 -25.19 32.69 30.87
C VAL A 35 -24.68 31.58 31.81
N CYS A 36 -24.37 32.01 33.02
CA CYS A 36 -24.52 31.35 34.33
C CYS A 36 -23.80 30.02 34.66
N LYS A 37 -22.95 30.13 35.69
CA LYS A 37 -22.50 29.06 36.60
C LYS A 37 -23.69 28.20 37.07
N SER A 38 -23.70 26.90 36.78
CA SER A 38 -24.28 25.92 37.72
C SER A 38 -23.78 24.49 37.50
N LYS A 39 -23.21 23.92 38.58
CA LYS A 39 -23.23 22.52 39.03
C LYS A 39 -23.32 21.43 37.94
N ASN A 40 -22.20 21.06 37.31
CA ASN A 40 -22.06 19.72 36.72
C ASN A 40 -20.61 19.19 36.58
N GLN A 41 -19.69 19.65 37.43
CA GLN A 41 -18.29 19.18 37.43
C GLN A 41 -18.08 17.74 37.93
N LYS A 42 -19.12 17.04 38.42
CA LYS A 42 -18.99 15.65 38.89
C LYS A 42 -19.26 14.57 37.82
N LYS A 43 -19.79 14.91 36.64
CA LYS A 43 -20.03 13.94 35.53
C LYS A 43 -18.89 13.86 34.50
N LEU A 44 -17.90 14.76 34.57
CA LEU A 44 -16.75 14.76 33.66
C LEU A 44 -15.60 13.85 34.13
N PHE A 45 -15.60 13.45 35.40
CA PHE A 45 -14.59 12.54 35.97
C PHE A 45 -14.83 11.06 35.60
N GLY A 46 -16.08 10.66 35.33
CA GLY A 46 -16.40 9.29 34.89
C GLY A 46 -15.98 8.98 33.45
N LYS A 47 -15.92 9.99 32.57
CA LYS A 47 -15.49 9.81 31.17
C LYS A 47 -13.96 9.75 31.00
N LYS A 48 -13.19 10.35 31.91
CA LYS A 48 -11.72 10.19 31.97
C LYS A 48 -11.32 8.79 32.47
N LEU A 49 -12.12 8.18 33.34
CA LEU A 49 -11.89 6.81 33.79
C LEU A 49 -12.23 5.78 32.69
N GLN A 50 -13.29 6.00 31.91
CA GLN A 50 -13.56 5.20 30.70
C GLN A 50 -12.50 5.40 29.60
N HIS A 51 -11.90 6.60 29.47
CA HIS A 51 -10.79 6.85 28.55
C HIS A 51 -9.48 6.17 28.95
N MET A 52 -9.22 6.01 30.25
CA MET A 52 -8.07 5.24 30.75
C MET A 52 -8.23 3.73 30.52
N VAL A 53 -9.46 3.22 30.65
CA VAL A 53 -9.79 1.79 30.46
C VAL A 53 -9.55 1.32 29.02
N GLN A 54 -9.58 2.21 28.03
CA GLN A 54 -9.46 1.84 26.61
C GLN A 54 -8.03 1.99 26.04
N MET A 55 -7.09 2.55 26.81
CA MET A 55 -5.64 2.49 26.51
C MET A 55 -5.00 1.16 26.97
N MET A 56 -5.67 0.41 27.85
CA MET A 56 -5.22 -0.88 28.40
C MET A 56 -5.59 -2.10 27.52
N ALA A 57 -6.18 -1.88 26.35
CA ALA A 57 -6.71 -2.94 25.49
C ALA A 57 -5.65 -3.69 24.65
N LEU A 58 -4.39 -3.22 24.65
CA LEU A 58 -3.23 -3.91 24.05
C LEU A 58 -2.10 -4.15 25.07
N THR A 59 -2.37 -3.85 26.34
CA THR A 59 -1.44 -3.95 27.47
C THR A 59 -2.15 -4.51 28.70
N ASP A 60 -3.14 -5.38 28.48
CA ASP A 60 -3.65 -6.22 29.57
C ASP A 60 -2.51 -7.18 29.94
N PRO A 61 -1.99 -7.14 31.19
CA PRO A 61 -0.92 -8.01 31.61
C PRO A 61 -1.25 -9.50 31.41
N GLU A 62 -2.55 -9.86 31.42
CA GLU A 62 -3.01 -11.22 31.19
C GLU A 62 -2.98 -11.61 29.70
N ILE A 63 -3.32 -10.68 28.78
CA ILE A 63 -3.18 -10.92 27.33
C ILE A 63 -1.70 -11.02 26.97
N GLU A 64 -0.85 -10.15 27.52
CA GLU A 64 0.58 -10.18 27.24
C GLU A 64 1.25 -11.47 27.74
N LYS A 65 0.84 -12.01 28.90
CA LYS A 65 1.28 -13.34 29.35
C LYS A 65 0.95 -14.45 28.35
N ILE A 66 -0.21 -14.37 27.70
CA ILE A 66 -0.64 -15.36 26.68
C ILE A 66 0.16 -15.18 25.38
N LEU A 67 0.50 -13.94 25.01
CA LEU A 67 1.26 -13.64 23.79
C LEU A 67 2.77 -13.88 23.95
N GLN A 68 3.31 -13.77 25.16
CA GLN A 68 4.74 -13.86 25.45
C GLN A 68 5.43 -15.12 24.88
N PRO A 69 4.85 -16.34 24.97
CA PRO A 69 5.44 -17.53 24.34
C PRO A 69 5.55 -17.42 22.82
N PHE A 70 4.54 -16.84 22.17
CA PHE A 70 4.55 -16.62 20.71
C PHE A 70 5.57 -15.56 20.31
N ARG A 71 5.66 -14.45 21.06
CA ARG A 71 6.69 -13.41 20.85
C ARG A 71 8.10 -14.00 21.00
N GLN A 72 8.31 -14.84 22.02
CA GLN A 72 9.59 -15.51 22.25
C GLN A 72 9.95 -16.47 21.10
N GLN A 73 8.99 -17.23 20.57
CA GLN A 73 9.21 -18.08 19.41
C GLN A 73 9.58 -17.31 18.15
N VAL A 74 8.96 -16.13 17.92
CA VAL A 74 9.32 -15.24 16.82
C VAL A 74 10.73 -14.72 17.01
N LYS A 75 11.06 -14.24 18.22
CA LYS A 75 12.40 -13.74 18.56
C LYS A 75 13.50 -14.78 18.33
N GLU A 76 13.33 -15.98 18.85
CA GLU A 76 14.30 -17.08 18.69
C GLU A 76 14.56 -17.37 17.21
N GLN A 77 13.50 -17.37 16.41
CA GLN A 77 13.60 -17.61 14.98
C GLN A 77 14.23 -16.40 14.25
N GLY A 78 13.93 -15.17 14.68
CA GLY A 78 14.54 -13.97 14.13
C GLY A 78 16.04 -13.90 14.40
N ASP A 79 16.46 -14.29 15.61
CA ASP A 79 17.87 -14.40 15.99
C ASP A 79 18.60 -15.47 15.17
N LEU A 80 17.94 -16.59 14.86
CA LEU A 80 18.46 -17.60 13.94
C LEU A 80 18.68 -17.04 12.52
N VAL A 81 17.70 -16.31 11.97
CA VAL A 81 17.85 -15.68 10.64
C VAL A 81 19.02 -14.71 10.61
N ARG A 82 19.18 -13.88 11.66
CA ARG A 82 20.33 -12.95 11.77
C ARG A 82 21.65 -13.70 11.81
N LYS A 83 21.72 -14.77 12.60
CA LYS A 83 22.91 -15.61 12.70
C LYS A 83 23.28 -16.21 11.34
N LEU A 84 22.33 -16.84 10.65
CA LEU A 84 22.55 -17.44 9.33
C LEU A 84 23.02 -16.41 8.28
N LYS A 85 22.46 -15.20 8.29
CA LYS A 85 22.90 -14.10 7.41
C LYS A 85 24.32 -13.63 7.73
N THR A 86 24.65 -13.52 9.01
CA THR A 86 25.98 -13.11 9.48
C THR A 86 27.04 -14.15 9.12
N GLU A 87 26.70 -15.43 9.23
CA GLU A 87 27.55 -16.56 8.89
C GLU A 87 27.63 -16.82 7.37
N LYS A 88 26.93 -16.03 6.54
CA LYS A 88 26.81 -16.25 5.08
C LYS A 88 26.42 -17.70 4.75
N ALA A 89 25.48 -18.25 5.51
CA ALA A 89 24.92 -19.57 5.26
C ALA A 89 24.29 -19.64 3.85
N PRO A 90 24.11 -20.86 3.29
CA PRO A 90 23.47 -21.03 1.98
C PRO A 90 22.12 -20.29 1.89
N GLU A 91 21.84 -19.68 0.74
CA GLU A 91 20.60 -18.90 0.52
C GLU A 91 19.34 -19.71 0.85
N LEU A 92 19.35 -21.01 0.57
CA LEU A 92 18.26 -21.92 0.88
C LEU A 92 17.98 -22.03 2.39
N ASP A 93 19.02 -22.02 3.22
CA ASP A 93 18.88 -22.12 4.68
C ASP A 93 18.38 -20.81 5.28
N VAL A 94 18.84 -19.68 4.74
CA VAL A 94 18.32 -18.36 5.08
C VAL A 94 16.84 -18.24 4.69
N ALA A 95 16.48 -18.65 3.47
CA ALA A 95 15.10 -18.64 2.99
C ALA A 95 14.18 -19.48 3.89
N ARG A 96 14.62 -20.67 4.27
CA ARG A 96 13.89 -21.56 5.19
C ARG A 96 13.67 -20.93 6.56
N ALA A 97 14.71 -20.34 7.14
CA ALA A 97 14.61 -19.70 8.44
C ALA A 97 13.68 -18.47 8.41
N VAL A 98 13.72 -17.70 7.32
CA VAL A 98 12.86 -16.54 7.08
C VAL A 98 11.39 -16.93 6.98
N ALA A 99 11.08 -18.06 6.35
CA ALA A 99 9.70 -18.45 6.18
C ALA A 99 9.09 -19.14 7.41
N ASP A 100 9.88 -19.88 8.21
CA ASP A 100 9.44 -20.28 9.57
C ASP A 100 9.18 -19.01 10.42
N LEU A 101 10.00 -17.97 10.28
CA LEU A 101 9.73 -16.69 10.94
C LEU A 101 8.40 -16.08 10.48
N LYS A 102 8.11 -16.07 9.17
CA LYS A 102 6.81 -15.60 8.65
C LYS A 102 5.65 -16.39 9.26
N GLN A 103 5.75 -17.72 9.33
CA GLN A 103 4.72 -18.57 9.90
C GLN A 103 4.48 -18.27 11.38
N ARG A 104 5.55 -18.10 12.17
CA ARG A 104 5.44 -17.73 13.60
C ARG A 104 4.85 -16.33 13.78
N LYS A 105 5.15 -15.38 12.88
CA LYS A 105 4.50 -14.06 12.87
C LYS A 105 3.02 -14.17 12.56
N HIS A 106 2.62 -14.95 11.55
CA HIS A 106 1.21 -15.18 11.24
C HIS A 106 0.45 -15.81 12.41
N ALA A 107 1.07 -16.79 13.09
CA ALA A 107 0.50 -17.39 14.29
C ALA A 107 0.35 -16.38 15.44
N LEU A 108 1.35 -15.51 15.66
CA LEU A 108 1.28 -14.42 16.63
C LEU A 108 0.16 -13.44 16.27
N GLU A 109 0.08 -12.99 15.02
CA GLU A 109 -0.95 -12.05 14.54
C GLU A 109 -2.36 -12.63 14.62
N ALA A 110 -2.54 -13.90 14.28
CA ALA A 110 -3.81 -14.60 14.43
C ALA A 110 -4.24 -14.67 15.90
N LYS A 111 -3.29 -14.94 16.82
CA LYS A 111 -3.57 -14.95 18.26
C LYS A 111 -3.84 -13.55 18.80
N GLU A 112 -3.11 -12.54 18.35
CA GLU A 112 -3.37 -11.14 18.66
C GLU A 112 -4.76 -10.70 18.18
N LEU A 113 -5.22 -11.19 17.03
CA LEU A 113 -6.56 -10.92 16.51
C LEU A 113 -7.65 -11.63 17.31
N GLU A 114 -7.42 -12.88 17.73
CA GLU A 114 -8.34 -13.65 18.58
C GLU A 114 -8.52 -13.01 19.96
N LEU A 115 -7.42 -12.55 20.56
CA LEU A 115 -7.39 -11.93 21.88
C LEU A 115 -7.74 -10.44 21.85
N ALA A 116 -7.79 -9.82 20.67
CA ALA A 116 -8.17 -8.43 20.54
C ALA A 116 -9.59 -8.24 21.13
N PRO A 117 -9.82 -7.18 21.92
CA PRO A 117 -11.15 -6.89 22.41
C PRO A 117 -12.10 -6.78 21.22
N LYS A 118 -13.23 -7.50 21.29
CA LYS A 118 -14.27 -7.46 20.26
C LYS A 118 -14.71 -6.03 20.07
N ASP A 119 -14.22 -5.42 19.00
CA ASP A 119 -14.61 -4.08 18.60
C ASP A 119 -16.12 -4.10 18.33
N LEU A 120 -16.83 -3.02 18.63
CA LEU A 120 -18.28 -2.92 18.38
C LEU A 120 -18.64 -2.87 16.88
N PHE A 121 -17.65 -3.05 16.02
CA PHE A 121 -17.75 -2.93 14.57
C PHE A 121 -18.35 -4.19 13.94
N ASP A 122 -19.53 -4.03 13.35
CA ASP A 122 -20.23 -5.08 12.62
C ASP A 122 -20.05 -4.87 11.11
N ARG A 123 -19.12 -5.62 10.51
CA ARG A 123 -18.80 -5.52 9.07
C ARG A 123 -20.02 -5.83 8.20
N ALA A 124 -20.79 -6.87 8.54
CA ALA A 124 -21.92 -7.30 7.73
C ALA A 124 -23.00 -6.22 7.67
N LYS A 125 -23.27 -5.55 8.79
CA LYS A 125 -24.20 -4.40 8.82
C LYS A 125 -23.68 -3.20 8.02
N LEU A 126 -22.38 -2.92 8.07
CA LEU A 126 -21.80 -1.85 7.26
C LEU A 126 -21.91 -2.16 5.76
N GLU A 127 -21.51 -3.35 5.35
CA GLU A 127 -21.55 -3.77 3.94
C GLU A 127 -22.99 -3.76 3.39
N ASP A 128 -23.96 -4.25 4.17
CA ASP A 128 -25.38 -4.17 3.82
C ASP A 128 -25.85 -2.72 3.68
N LEU A 129 -25.47 -1.83 4.61
CA LEU A 129 -25.81 -0.40 4.51
C LEU A 129 -25.17 0.28 3.29
N LEU A 130 -23.89 0.00 3.01
CA LEU A 130 -23.17 0.55 1.86
C LEU A 130 -23.83 0.12 0.54
N LYS A 131 -24.29 -1.14 0.46
CA LYS A 131 -25.02 -1.66 -0.69
C LYS A 131 -26.42 -1.07 -0.79
N GLN A 132 -27.20 -1.06 0.29
CA GLN A 132 -28.56 -0.48 0.32
C GLN A 132 -28.60 1.01 -0.03
N LYS A 133 -27.57 1.76 0.36
CA LYS A 133 -27.43 3.20 0.06
C LYS A 133 -26.65 3.47 -1.23
N PHE A 134 -26.31 2.43 -1.98
CA PHE A 134 -25.59 2.48 -3.24
C PHE A 134 -24.33 3.35 -3.17
N PHE A 135 -23.51 3.14 -2.13
CA PHE A 135 -22.13 3.64 -2.10
C PHE A 135 -21.27 2.83 -3.06
N VAL A 136 -21.40 1.51 -2.99
CA VAL A 136 -20.68 0.56 -3.83
C VAL A 136 -21.56 -0.67 -4.04
N ASP A 137 -21.53 -1.23 -5.24
CA ASP A 137 -22.09 -2.56 -5.53
C ASP A 137 -21.19 -3.31 -6.53
N GLN A 138 -21.42 -4.60 -6.69
CA GLN A 138 -20.67 -5.44 -7.62
C GLN A 138 -20.95 -5.01 -9.07
N SER A 139 -19.89 -4.80 -9.86
CA SER A 139 -20.06 -4.44 -11.26
C SER A 139 -20.77 -5.55 -12.02
N PHE A 140 -21.69 -5.17 -12.90
CA PHE A 140 -22.49 -6.09 -13.72
C PHE A 140 -23.35 -7.07 -12.92
N ALA A 141 -23.83 -6.67 -11.72
CA ALA A 141 -24.61 -7.54 -10.83
C ALA A 141 -25.81 -8.25 -11.50
N ILE A 142 -26.55 -7.58 -12.39
CA ILE A 142 -27.69 -8.18 -13.11
C ILE A 142 -27.27 -9.25 -14.14
N TYR A 143 -25.99 -9.32 -14.50
CA TYR A 143 -25.39 -10.35 -15.35
C TYR A 143 -24.65 -11.43 -14.54
N GLY A 144 -24.84 -11.47 -13.22
CA GLY A 144 -24.18 -12.41 -12.31
C GLY A 144 -22.95 -11.84 -11.60
N GLY A 145 -22.51 -10.63 -11.95
CA GLY A 145 -21.39 -9.93 -11.32
C GLY A 145 -20.02 -10.50 -11.67
N ILE A 146 -18.99 -9.66 -11.56
CA ILE A 146 -17.58 -10.09 -11.72
C ILE A 146 -16.83 -9.83 -10.43
N ASN A 147 -16.18 -10.84 -9.87
CA ASN A 147 -15.39 -10.69 -8.65
C ASN A 147 -14.20 -9.76 -8.87
N GLY A 148 -13.99 -8.86 -7.92
CA GLY A 148 -12.94 -7.85 -7.97
C GLY A 148 -13.26 -6.63 -8.83
N LEU A 149 -14.48 -6.50 -9.37
CA LEU A 149 -14.95 -5.28 -10.04
C LEU A 149 -16.14 -4.70 -9.27
N TYR A 150 -16.09 -3.40 -9.01
CA TYR A 150 -17.09 -2.68 -8.23
C TYR A 150 -17.46 -1.34 -8.86
N ASP A 151 -18.76 -1.05 -8.87
CA ASP A 151 -19.30 0.22 -9.32
C ASP A 151 -19.58 1.10 -8.10
N PHE A 152 -19.12 2.35 -8.15
CA PHE A 152 -19.44 3.35 -7.13
C PHE A 152 -20.75 4.05 -7.51
N GLY A 153 -21.76 3.99 -6.64
CA GLY A 153 -22.99 4.76 -6.83
C GLY A 153 -22.82 6.23 -6.42
N PRO A 154 -23.90 7.04 -6.41
CA PRO A 154 -23.79 8.49 -6.28
C PRO A 154 -23.01 8.97 -5.05
N MET A 155 -23.27 8.36 -3.88
CA MET A 155 -22.60 8.72 -2.63
C MET A 155 -21.15 8.22 -2.60
N GLY A 156 -20.87 7.05 -3.17
CA GLY A 156 -19.51 6.53 -3.30
C GLY A 156 -18.66 7.40 -4.21
N CYS A 157 -19.22 7.84 -5.34
CA CYS A 157 -18.58 8.79 -6.26
C CYS A 157 -18.27 10.12 -5.57
N ALA A 158 -19.20 10.67 -4.78
CA ALA A 158 -18.97 11.91 -4.03
C ALA A 158 -17.83 11.76 -3.00
N VAL A 159 -17.82 10.65 -2.24
CA VAL A 159 -16.73 10.36 -1.28
C VAL A 159 -15.39 10.21 -1.99
N LYS A 160 -15.33 9.44 -3.08
CA LYS A 160 -14.12 9.26 -3.87
C LYS A 160 -13.61 10.58 -4.46
N ALA A 161 -14.48 11.39 -5.03
CA ALA A 161 -14.13 12.71 -5.57
C ALA A 161 -13.56 13.64 -4.49
N ASN A 162 -14.21 13.70 -3.32
CA ASN A 162 -13.74 14.50 -2.18
C ASN A 162 -12.38 14.03 -1.66
N LEU A 163 -12.16 12.70 -1.60
CA LEU A 163 -10.89 12.13 -1.17
C LEU A 163 -9.76 12.48 -2.15
N LEU A 164 -10.00 12.33 -3.46
CA LEU A 164 -9.02 12.69 -4.49
C LEU A 164 -8.72 14.20 -4.51
N GLN A 165 -9.74 15.05 -4.32
CA GLN A 165 -9.53 16.49 -4.22
C GLN A 165 -8.74 16.87 -2.96
N LEU A 166 -9.03 16.22 -1.82
CA LEU A 166 -8.25 16.40 -0.60
C LEU A 166 -6.80 16.00 -0.82
N TRP A 167 -6.54 14.85 -1.47
CA TRP A 167 -5.19 14.39 -1.78
C TRP A 167 -4.44 15.38 -2.69
N ARG A 168 -5.08 15.90 -3.75
CA ARG A 168 -4.48 16.93 -4.61
C ARG A 168 -4.10 18.18 -3.83
N ASN A 169 -5.03 18.69 -3.02
CA ASN A 169 -4.76 19.87 -2.21
C ASN A 169 -3.64 19.62 -1.20
N PHE A 170 -3.61 18.41 -0.62
CA PHE A 170 -2.68 18.06 0.43
C PHE A 170 -1.27 17.77 -0.09
N PHE A 171 -1.10 17.09 -1.23
CA PHE A 171 0.22 16.73 -1.75
C PHE A 171 0.61 17.58 -2.95
N VAL A 172 -0.18 17.52 -4.01
CA VAL A 172 0.15 18.15 -5.31
C VAL A 172 0.30 19.66 -5.17
N LEU A 173 -0.70 20.35 -4.61
CA LEU A 173 -0.67 21.81 -4.52
C LEU A 173 0.32 22.32 -3.47
N GLU A 174 0.38 21.69 -2.30
CA GLU A 174 1.26 22.11 -1.19
C GLU A 174 2.75 21.94 -1.52
N GLU A 175 3.12 20.89 -2.27
CA GLU A 175 4.50 20.64 -2.70
C GLU A 175 4.78 21.09 -4.14
N GLN A 176 3.82 21.74 -4.81
CA GLN A 176 3.93 22.19 -6.19
C GLN A 176 4.36 21.06 -7.15
N MET A 177 3.81 19.86 -6.95
CA MET A 177 4.15 18.69 -7.74
C MET A 177 3.62 18.82 -9.16
N LEU A 178 4.34 18.22 -10.11
CA LEU A 178 3.97 18.18 -11.51
C LEU A 178 2.95 17.05 -11.74
N GLU A 179 1.65 17.36 -11.63
CA GLU A 179 0.59 16.39 -11.93
C GLU A 179 0.55 16.10 -13.44
N VAL A 180 0.60 14.82 -13.81
CA VAL A 180 0.49 14.34 -15.19
C VAL A 180 -0.62 13.29 -15.33
N ASP A 181 -1.17 13.18 -16.53
CA ASP A 181 -2.13 12.13 -16.87
C ASP A 181 -1.60 11.31 -18.05
N CYS A 182 -1.15 10.09 -17.76
CA CYS A 182 -0.62 9.16 -18.76
C CYS A 182 -1.67 8.11 -19.16
N SER A 183 -1.52 7.51 -20.35
CA SER A 183 -2.40 6.45 -20.83
C SER A 183 -2.39 5.21 -19.93
N MET A 184 -3.51 4.49 -19.90
CA MET A 184 -3.60 3.18 -19.23
C MET A 184 -3.03 2.05 -20.10
N LEU A 185 -3.27 2.12 -21.42
CA LEU A 185 -2.67 1.21 -22.39
C LEU A 185 -1.16 1.43 -22.44
N THR A 186 -0.42 0.36 -22.21
CA THR A 186 1.03 0.36 -22.13
C THR A 186 1.61 -0.70 -23.06
N PRO A 187 2.49 -0.34 -24.01
CA PRO A 187 3.17 -1.30 -24.88
C PRO A 187 4.06 -2.29 -24.10
N GLU A 188 4.12 -3.54 -24.55
CA GLU A 188 4.92 -4.60 -23.92
C GLU A 188 6.38 -4.20 -23.60
N PRO A 189 7.13 -3.50 -24.49
CA PRO A 189 8.52 -3.15 -24.20
C PRO A 189 8.73 -2.30 -22.93
N VAL A 190 7.76 -1.46 -22.55
CA VAL A 190 7.83 -0.62 -21.34
C VAL A 190 7.76 -1.48 -20.07
N LEU A 191 6.84 -2.46 -20.06
CA LEU A 191 6.66 -3.38 -18.94
C LEU A 191 7.74 -4.47 -18.92
N LYS A 192 8.36 -4.75 -20.06
CA LYS A 192 9.59 -5.54 -20.12
C LYS A 192 10.76 -4.80 -19.47
N ALA A 193 10.96 -3.53 -19.84
CA ALA A 193 12.06 -2.72 -19.31
C ALA A 193 11.99 -2.56 -17.78
N SER A 194 10.78 -2.33 -17.25
CA SER A 194 10.57 -2.22 -15.79
C SER A 194 10.59 -3.56 -15.04
N GLY A 195 10.70 -4.70 -15.74
CA GLY A 195 10.74 -6.04 -15.13
C GLY A 195 9.38 -6.61 -14.74
N HIS A 196 8.27 -5.93 -15.06
CA HIS A 196 6.93 -6.41 -14.73
C HIS A 196 6.59 -7.72 -15.42
N LEU A 197 6.97 -7.91 -16.70
CA LEU A 197 6.65 -9.16 -17.43
C LEU A 197 7.31 -10.41 -16.84
N GLU A 198 8.47 -10.25 -16.20
CA GLU A 198 9.22 -11.35 -15.62
C GLU A 198 8.75 -11.67 -14.20
N ARG A 199 8.21 -10.68 -13.47
CA ARG A 199 7.89 -10.81 -12.04
C ARG A 199 6.41 -10.85 -11.71
N PHE A 200 5.53 -10.38 -12.59
CA PHE A 200 4.07 -10.39 -12.38
C PHE A 200 3.45 -11.69 -12.87
N GLN A 201 4.04 -12.82 -12.48
CA GLN A 201 3.53 -14.15 -12.77
C GLN A 201 3.31 -14.89 -11.47
N ASP A 202 2.06 -15.32 -11.25
CA ASP A 202 1.71 -16.23 -10.17
C ASP A 202 1.42 -17.61 -10.76
N TYR A 203 1.54 -18.65 -9.94
CA TYR A 203 1.04 -19.97 -10.29
C TYR A 203 -0.43 -20.11 -9.88
N MET A 204 -1.26 -20.62 -10.79
CA MET A 204 -2.66 -20.92 -10.52
C MET A 204 -2.99 -22.39 -10.77
N VAL A 205 -4.01 -22.89 -10.08
CA VAL A 205 -4.62 -24.20 -10.30
C VAL A 205 -6.12 -24.05 -10.52
N LYS A 206 -6.72 -24.98 -11.25
CA LYS A 206 -8.14 -24.93 -11.62
C LYS A 206 -8.89 -26.15 -11.13
N ASP A 207 -10.09 -25.97 -10.60
CA ASP A 207 -11.04 -27.06 -10.39
C ASP A 207 -11.42 -27.66 -11.75
N LEU A 208 -11.18 -28.96 -11.93
CA LEU A 208 -11.40 -29.63 -13.23
C LEU A 208 -12.87 -29.73 -13.64
N LYS A 209 -13.82 -29.56 -12.71
CA LYS A 209 -15.26 -29.61 -13.03
C LYS A 209 -15.86 -28.23 -13.17
N THR A 210 -15.54 -27.29 -12.28
CA THR A 210 -16.14 -25.95 -12.29
C THR A 210 -15.34 -24.92 -13.07
N GLY A 211 -14.05 -25.18 -13.31
CA GLY A 211 -13.12 -24.23 -13.91
C GLY A 211 -12.69 -23.09 -12.97
N GLU A 212 -13.09 -23.13 -11.70
CA GLU A 212 -12.73 -22.12 -10.71
C GLU A 212 -11.21 -22.11 -10.47
N CYS A 213 -10.63 -20.92 -10.46
CA CYS A 213 -9.19 -20.73 -10.36
C CYS A 213 -8.79 -20.34 -8.93
N PHE A 214 -7.73 -20.96 -8.43
CA PHE A 214 -7.11 -20.63 -7.14
C PHE A 214 -5.63 -20.31 -7.36
N ARG A 215 -5.12 -19.37 -6.58
CA ARG A 215 -3.68 -19.11 -6.53
C ARG A 215 -3.01 -20.28 -5.81
N ALA A 216 -2.02 -20.89 -6.44
CA ALA A 216 -1.49 -22.20 -6.03
C ALA A 216 -0.79 -22.12 -4.67
N ASP A 217 0.04 -21.10 -4.45
CA ASP A 217 0.71 -20.84 -3.17
C ASP A 217 -0.27 -20.71 -2.00
N HIS A 218 -1.29 -19.85 -2.11
CA HIS A 218 -2.29 -19.62 -1.07
C HIS A 218 -3.15 -20.88 -0.82
N LEU A 219 -3.44 -21.65 -1.86
CA LEU A 219 -4.20 -22.90 -1.72
C LEU A 219 -3.38 -23.93 -0.95
N ILE A 220 -2.11 -24.09 -1.30
CA ILE A 220 -1.18 -24.99 -0.61
C ILE A 220 -1.01 -24.52 0.83
N GLU A 221 -0.80 -23.23 1.07
CA GLU A 221 -0.62 -22.65 2.40
C GLU A 221 -1.81 -22.96 3.31
N ALA A 222 -3.02 -22.60 2.89
CA ALA A 222 -4.22 -22.78 3.69
C ALA A 222 -4.51 -24.26 3.99
N GLN A 223 -4.26 -25.16 3.04
CA GLN A 223 -4.46 -26.61 3.27
C GLN A 223 -3.39 -27.18 4.20
N LEU A 224 -2.14 -26.78 4.04
CA LEU A 224 -1.03 -27.20 4.91
C LEU A 224 -1.22 -26.68 6.33
N GLU A 225 -1.63 -25.43 6.53
CA GLU A 225 -1.96 -24.89 7.86
C GLU A 225 -3.10 -25.68 8.52
N LYS A 226 -4.16 -25.98 7.76
CA LYS A 226 -5.27 -26.80 8.24
C LYS A 226 -4.81 -28.20 8.64
N LEU A 227 -3.97 -28.83 7.84
CA LEU A 227 -3.39 -30.15 8.14
C LEU A 227 -2.49 -30.09 9.39
N ALA A 228 -1.69 -29.03 9.57
CA ALA A 228 -0.82 -28.86 10.73
C ALA A 228 -1.60 -28.79 12.05
N THR A 229 -2.81 -28.21 12.02
CA THR A 229 -3.71 -28.15 13.19
C THR A 229 -4.42 -29.47 13.51
N ASP A 230 -4.47 -30.43 12.58
CA ASP A 230 -5.11 -31.72 12.82
C ASP A 230 -4.33 -32.54 13.85
N LYS A 231 -5.04 -33.11 14.83
CA LYS A 231 -4.48 -33.94 15.90
C LYS A 231 -4.08 -35.34 15.41
N LYS A 232 -4.56 -35.76 14.24
CA LYS A 232 -4.34 -37.12 13.69
C LYS A 232 -3.04 -37.26 12.90
N ILE A 233 -2.33 -36.17 12.60
CA ILE A 233 -1.10 -36.19 11.80
C ILE A 233 0.12 -36.39 12.71
N SER A 234 1.05 -37.26 12.30
CA SER A 234 2.29 -37.55 13.03
C SER A 234 3.18 -36.32 13.16
N GLN A 235 3.99 -36.26 14.22
CA GLN A 235 4.90 -35.14 14.47
C GLN A 235 5.90 -34.94 13.33
N GLU A 236 6.38 -36.02 12.71
CA GLU A 236 7.27 -35.98 11.55
C GLU A 236 6.62 -35.31 10.34
N LYS A 237 5.37 -35.64 10.02
CA LYS A 237 4.62 -34.98 8.94
C LYS A 237 4.33 -33.52 9.24
N LYS A 238 4.12 -33.16 10.51
CA LYS A 238 3.98 -31.74 10.90
C LYS A 238 5.26 -30.95 10.66
N GLU A 239 6.42 -31.54 10.94
CA GLU A 239 7.71 -30.92 10.63
C GLU A 239 7.97 -30.85 9.12
N GLU A 240 7.55 -31.85 8.35
CA GLU A 240 7.60 -31.80 6.87
C GLU A 240 6.69 -30.70 6.30
N ILE A 241 5.46 -30.58 6.81
CA ILE A 241 4.52 -29.53 6.43
C ILE A 241 5.10 -28.14 6.75
N LYS A 242 5.71 -27.96 7.93
CA LYS A 242 6.41 -26.71 8.27
C LYS A 242 7.56 -26.42 7.29
N ARG A 243 8.34 -27.43 6.88
CA ARG A 243 9.41 -27.24 5.88
C ARG A 243 8.86 -26.77 4.53
N LEU A 244 7.74 -27.33 4.09
CA LEU A 244 7.08 -26.94 2.84
C LEU A 244 6.48 -25.54 2.91
N LEU A 245 5.79 -25.21 4.00
CA LEU A 245 5.31 -23.84 4.26
C LEU A 245 6.46 -22.84 4.25
N ALA A 246 7.63 -23.25 4.74
CA ALA A 246 8.82 -22.42 4.75
C ALA A 246 9.47 -22.21 3.36
N THR A 247 9.06 -22.93 2.33
CA THR A 247 9.60 -22.75 0.97
C THR A 247 8.53 -22.34 -0.02
N ILE A 248 7.31 -22.03 0.44
CA ILE A 248 6.13 -21.89 -0.42
C ILE A 248 6.27 -20.78 -1.47
N ASP A 249 6.84 -19.65 -1.08
CA ASP A 249 7.10 -18.49 -1.95
C ASP A 249 8.14 -18.79 -3.05
N ASN A 250 8.95 -19.84 -2.86
CA ASN A 250 10.04 -20.22 -3.75
C ASN A 250 9.80 -21.57 -4.45
N LEU A 251 8.62 -22.18 -4.28
CA LEU A 251 8.32 -23.43 -4.95
C LEU A 251 8.25 -23.20 -6.46
N SER A 252 8.94 -24.04 -7.22
CA SER A 252 8.74 -24.07 -8.66
C SER A 252 7.35 -24.60 -8.99
N LYS A 253 6.90 -24.37 -10.23
CA LYS A 253 5.67 -24.94 -10.79
C LYS A 253 5.56 -26.45 -10.53
N ASP A 254 6.66 -27.18 -10.72
CA ASP A 254 6.70 -28.63 -10.60
C ASP A 254 6.65 -29.05 -9.13
N ASP A 255 7.34 -28.34 -8.24
CA ASP A 255 7.28 -28.61 -6.79
C ASP A 255 5.89 -28.35 -6.22
N MET A 256 5.22 -27.28 -6.66
CA MET A 256 3.82 -27.02 -6.30
C MET A 256 2.90 -28.15 -6.78
N GLY A 257 3.12 -28.65 -8.00
CA GLY A 257 2.34 -29.77 -8.55
C GLY A 257 2.54 -31.07 -7.77
N GLN A 258 3.79 -31.33 -7.37
CA GLN A 258 4.12 -32.47 -6.52
C GLN A 258 3.49 -32.34 -5.13
N ALA A 259 3.54 -31.16 -4.50
CA ALA A 259 2.91 -30.92 -3.20
C ALA A 259 1.39 -31.16 -3.25
N ILE A 260 0.72 -30.64 -4.28
CA ILE A 260 -0.74 -30.83 -4.46
C ILE A 260 -1.09 -32.31 -4.56
N LYS A 261 -0.30 -33.10 -5.31
CA LYS A 261 -0.47 -34.55 -5.43
C LYS A 261 -0.16 -35.30 -4.15
N GLN A 262 0.97 -35.00 -3.52
CA GLN A 262 1.45 -35.67 -2.31
C GLN A 262 0.45 -35.56 -1.16
N TYR A 263 -0.14 -34.37 -0.99
CA TYR A 263 -1.11 -34.10 0.07
C TYR A 263 -2.56 -34.28 -0.38
N ASN A 264 -2.79 -34.78 -1.60
CA ASN A 264 -4.11 -34.98 -2.20
C ASN A 264 -5.02 -33.75 -2.04
N MET A 265 -4.46 -32.57 -2.34
CA MET A 265 -5.15 -31.30 -2.15
C MET A 265 -6.27 -31.15 -3.17
N LYS A 266 -7.43 -30.67 -2.70
CA LYS A 266 -8.64 -30.54 -3.50
C LYS A 266 -9.17 -29.12 -3.44
N SER A 267 -10.08 -28.79 -4.36
CA SER A 267 -10.79 -27.51 -4.34
C SER A 267 -11.41 -27.26 -2.96
N PRO A 268 -11.14 -26.11 -2.32
CA PRO A 268 -11.61 -25.82 -0.96
C PRO A 268 -13.13 -25.63 -0.87
N ILE A 269 -13.79 -25.40 -2.01
CA ILE A 269 -15.23 -25.11 -2.08
C ILE A 269 -16.01 -26.38 -2.43
N THR A 270 -15.55 -27.11 -3.44
CA THR A 270 -16.30 -28.24 -4.03
C THR A 270 -15.73 -29.60 -3.64
N GLY A 271 -14.48 -29.67 -3.19
CA GLY A 271 -13.77 -30.93 -2.96
C GLY A 271 -13.39 -31.69 -4.23
N ASN A 272 -13.44 -31.04 -5.40
CA ASN A 272 -13.02 -31.66 -6.68
C ASN A 272 -11.49 -31.68 -6.86
N GLU A 273 -11.03 -32.46 -7.83
CA GLU A 273 -9.64 -32.50 -8.26
C GLU A 273 -9.21 -31.19 -8.93
N LEU A 274 -7.94 -30.85 -8.73
CA LEU A 274 -7.31 -29.64 -9.25
C LEU A 274 -6.41 -29.99 -10.45
N SER A 275 -6.26 -29.04 -11.37
CA SER A 275 -5.29 -29.12 -12.46
C SER A 275 -3.85 -29.01 -11.93
N GLU A 276 -2.88 -29.36 -12.78
CA GLU A 276 -1.48 -28.97 -12.53
C GLU A 276 -1.35 -27.43 -12.42
N PRO A 277 -0.40 -26.93 -11.63
CA PRO A 277 -0.08 -25.51 -11.58
C PRO A 277 0.31 -24.98 -12.96
N MET A 278 -0.16 -23.79 -13.28
CA MET A 278 0.15 -23.10 -14.53
C MET A 278 0.46 -21.64 -14.27
N GLU A 279 1.38 -21.09 -15.07
CA GLU A 279 1.75 -19.67 -15.00
C GLU A 279 0.56 -18.79 -15.41
N PHE A 280 0.35 -17.73 -14.64
CA PHE A 280 -0.68 -16.76 -14.89
C PHE A 280 -0.13 -15.35 -14.74
N ASN A 281 -0.23 -14.58 -15.82
CA ASN A 281 0.19 -13.18 -15.82
C ASN A 281 -0.87 -12.33 -15.13
N LEU A 282 -0.46 -11.60 -14.09
CA LEU A 282 -1.32 -10.70 -13.33
C LEU A 282 -1.61 -9.38 -14.06
N MET A 283 -1.09 -9.18 -15.28
CA MET A 283 -1.41 -8.01 -16.11
C MET A 283 -2.46 -8.38 -17.16
N PHE A 284 -3.43 -7.49 -17.36
CA PHE A 284 -4.41 -7.64 -18.44
C PHE A 284 -3.74 -7.36 -19.78
N ALA A 285 -3.48 -8.43 -20.55
CA ALA A 285 -2.96 -8.32 -21.90
C ALA A 285 -4.03 -7.85 -22.88
N THR A 286 -3.61 -7.07 -23.88
CA THR A 286 -4.44 -6.61 -24.99
C THR A 286 -3.59 -6.41 -26.25
N SER A 287 -4.25 -6.10 -27.36
CA SER A 287 -3.61 -5.80 -28.63
C SER A 287 -3.88 -4.35 -29.01
N ILE A 288 -2.82 -3.60 -29.32
CA ILE A 288 -2.90 -2.20 -29.72
C ILE A 288 -2.95 -2.14 -31.26
N GLY A 289 -4.04 -1.59 -31.79
CA GLY A 289 -4.27 -1.48 -33.23
C GLY A 289 -4.92 -2.73 -33.84
N PRO A 290 -5.48 -2.59 -35.06
CA PRO A 290 -6.34 -3.61 -35.67
C PRO A 290 -5.58 -4.85 -36.14
N THR A 291 -4.26 -4.74 -36.38
CA THR A 291 -3.42 -5.84 -36.85
C THR A 291 -2.98 -6.79 -35.75
N GLY A 292 -3.11 -6.39 -34.48
CA GLY A 292 -2.67 -7.18 -33.34
C GLY A 292 -1.14 -7.33 -33.20
N HIS A 293 -0.34 -6.66 -34.02
CA HIS A 293 1.12 -6.77 -33.96
C HIS A 293 1.73 -6.10 -32.74
N ILE A 294 1.09 -5.05 -32.21
CA ILE A 294 1.59 -4.35 -31.03
C ILE A 294 0.91 -4.95 -29.80
N LYS A 295 1.62 -5.84 -29.12
CA LYS A 295 1.17 -6.37 -27.84
C LYS A 295 1.24 -5.28 -26.77
N GLY A 296 0.16 -5.15 -26.01
CA GLY A 296 0.03 -4.18 -24.95
C GLY A 296 -0.59 -4.78 -23.70
N PHE A 297 -0.61 -3.99 -22.65
CA PHE A 297 -1.23 -4.34 -21.39
C PHE A 297 -1.96 -3.12 -20.82
N LEU A 298 -2.90 -3.36 -19.91
CA LEU A 298 -3.33 -2.33 -18.99
C LEU A 298 -2.27 -2.20 -17.88
N ARG A 299 -1.90 -0.95 -17.55
CA ARG A 299 -0.85 -0.67 -16.59
C ARG A 299 -1.16 -1.25 -15.19
N PRO A 300 -0.20 -1.92 -14.53
CA PRO A 300 -0.36 -2.42 -13.16
C PRO A 300 -0.09 -1.37 -12.07
N GLU A 301 0.54 -0.25 -12.46
CA GLU A 301 0.84 0.93 -11.64
C GLU A 301 0.82 2.20 -12.51
N THR A 302 0.83 3.40 -11.91
CA THR A 302 0.87 4.68 -12.65
C THR A 302 2.28 5.26 -12.80
N ALA A 303 3.22 4.86 -11.94
CA ALA A 303 4.62 5.32 -11.88
C ALA A 303 5.36 5.26 -13.23
N GLN A 304 5.15 4.19 -14.01
CA GLN A 304 5.83 4.02 -15.32
C GLN A 304 5.56 5.20 -16.28
N GLY A 305 4.37 5.78 -16.23
CA GLY A 305 4.02 6.95 -17.04
C GLY A 305 4.86 8.18 -16.67
N ILE A 306 5.20 8.34 -15.39
CA ILE A 306 6.06 9.41 -14.89
C ILE A 306 7.51 9.17 -15.33
N PHE A 307 8.03 7.95 -15.17
CA PHE A 307 9.41 7.62 -15.51
C PHE A 307 9.74 7.84 -17.00
N VAL A 308 8.86 7.40 -17.91
CA VAL A 308 9.08 7.59 -19.36
C VAL A 308 9.00 9.06 -19.78
N ASN A 309 8.36 9.91 -18.97
CA ASN A 309 8.29 11.36 -19.18
C ASN A 309 9.31 12.15 -18.35
N PHE A 310 10.23 11.49 -17.65
CA PHE A 310 11.20 12.12 -16.74
C PHE A 310 11.94 13.32 -17.38
N LYS A 311 12.40 13.17 -18.63
CA LYS A 311 13.13 14.25 -19.32
C LYS A 311 12.29 15.53 -19.48
N ARG A 312 11.01 15.39 -19.86
CA ARG A 312 10.11 16.55 -20.03
C ARG A 312 9.75 17.18 -18.69
N LEU A 313 9.56 16.36 -17.65
CA LEU A 313 9.30 16.83 -16.29
C LEU A 313 10.50 17.59 -15.72
N LEU A 314 11.70 17.06 -15.90
CA LEU A 314 12.94 17.70 -15.51
C LEU A 314 13.15 19.02 -16.27
N GLU A 315 12.90 19.05 -17.58
CA GLU A 315 12.94 20.27 -18.40
C GLU A 315 11.95 21.33 -17.90
N PHE A 316 10.73 20.92 -17.53
CA PHE A 316 9.74 21.82 -16.93
C PHE A 316 10.23 22.40 -15.61
N ASN A 317 10.94 21.60 -14.81
CA ASN A 317 11.63 22.06 -13.60
C ASN A 317 13.02 22.68 -13.87
N GLN A 318 13.29 23.13 -15.11
CA GLN A 318 14.50 23.84 -15.51
C GLN A 318 15.81 23.06 -15.24
N GLY A 319 15.75 21.73 -15.29
CA GLY A 319 16.91 20.86 -15.06
C GLY A 319 17.30 20.69 -13.59
N LYS A 320 16.52 21.23 -12.64
CA LYS A 320 16.88 21.23 -11.21
C LYS A 320 16.28 20.04 -10.47
N LEU A 321 17.03 19.56 -9.48
CA LEU A 321 16.57 18.63 -8.45
C LEU A 321 16.58 19.33 -7.07
N PRO A 322 15.73 18.91 -6.13
CA PRO A 322 14.68 17.89 -6.28
C PRO A 322 13.45 18.44 -7.03
N PHE A 323 12.63 17.53 -7.57
CA PHE A 323 11.26 17.81 -7.99
C PHE A 323 10.39 16.56 -7.82
N ALA A 324 9.08 16.76 -7.72
CA ALA A 324 8.13 15.67 -7.64
C ALA A 324 7.14 15.74 -8.80
N ALA A 325 6.80 14.58 -9.33
CA ALA A 325 5.68 14.41 -10.25
C ALA A 325 4.64 13.50 -9.62
N ALA A 326 3.37 13.73 -9.93
CA ALA A 326 2.26 13.00 -9.35
C ALA A 326 1.32 12.51 -10.45
N GLN A 327 0.67 11.39 -10.23
CA GLN A 327 -0.37 10.90 -11.13
C GLN A 327 -1.52 10.26 -10.34
N ILE A 328 -2.74 10.61 -10.72
CA ILE A 328 -3.97 9.99 -10.22
C ILE A 328 -4.64 9.28 -11.37
N GLY A 329 -4.87 7.98 -11.24
CA GLY A 329 -5.60 7.24 -12.27
C GLY A 329 -5.79 5.78 -11.94
N ASN A 330 -6.51 5.07 -12.81
CA ASN A 330 -6.77 3.65 -12.60
C ASN A 330 -5.52 2.81 -12.93
N ALA A 331 -5.35 1.72 -12.18
CA ALA A 331 -4.40 0.66 -12.41
C ALA A 331 -5.15 -0.68 -12.36
N PHE A 332 -4.57 -1.68 -13.02
CA PHE A 332 -5.24 -2.94 -13.28
C PHE A 332 -4.34 -4.11 -12.87
N ARG A 333 -4.87 -4.99 -12.03
CA ARG A 333 -4.19 -6.22 -11.60
C ARG A 333 -5.16 -7.37 -11.79
N ASN A 334 -4.85 -8.28 -12.71
CA ASN A 334 -5.64 -9.46 -12.99
C ASN A 334 -5.51 -10.47 -11.86
N GLU A 335 -6.09 -10.16 -10.71
CA GLU A 335 -6.03 -10.98 -9.51
C GLU A 335 -6.71 -12.34 -9.76
N ILE A 336 -6.05 -13.42 -9.31
CA ILE A 336 -6.51 -14.80 -9.55
C ILE A 336 -7.83 -15.05 -8.79
N SER A 337 -7.88 -14.69 -7.50
CA SER A 337 -9.07 -14.85 -6.66
C SER A 337 -9.27 -13.62 -5.78
N PRO A 338 -9.84 -12.52 -6.32
CA PRO A 338 -10.10 -11.31 -5.55
C PRO A 338 -11.16 -11.58 -4.46
N ARG A 339 -10.75 -11.43 -3.21
CA ARG A 339 -11.58 -11.61 -1.99
C ARG A 339 -11.44 -10.37 -1.11
N ALA A 340 -12.33 -10.18 -0.13
CA ALA A 340 -12.34 -9.05 0.82
C ALA A 340 -12.78 -7.68 0.24
N GLY A 341 -13.82 -7.67 -0.60
CA GLY A 341 -14.48 -6.43 -0.99
C GLY A 341 -13.55 -5.51 -1.81
N LEU A 342 -13.47 -4.24 -1.40
CA LEU A 342 -12.63 -3.21 -2.03
C LEU A 342 -11.12 -3.33 -1.71
N ILE A 343 -10.72 -4.22 -0.81
CA ILE A 343 -9.30 -4.38 -0.42
C ILE A 343 -8.49 -5.03 -1.55
N ARG A 344 -9.08 -6.00 -2.25
CA ARG A 344 -8.40 -6.75 -3.33
C ARG A 344 -9.28 -6.80 -4.56
N VAL A 345 -9.03 -5.89 -5.48
CA VAL A 345 -9.82 -5.65 -6.69
C VAL A 345 -8.94 -5.71 -7.93
N ARG A 346 -9.56 -5.88 -9.10
CA ARG A 346 -8.88 -5.97 -10.39
C ARG A 346 -8.65 -4.64 -11.06
N GLU A 347 -9.47 -3.66 -10.74
CA GLU A 347 -9.37 -2.27 -11.18
C GLU A 347 -9.54 -1.37 -9.97
N PHE A 348 -8.60 -0.43 -9.78
CA PHE A 348 -8.66 0.53 -8.69
C PHE A 348 -7.94 1.82 -9.07
N THR A 349 -8.35 2.91 -8.45
CA THR A 349 -7.69 4.22 -8.62
C THR A 349 -6.55 4.34 -7.62
N MET A 350 -5.38 4.69 -8.12
CA MET A 350 -4.21 5.01 -7.31
C MET A 350 -3.84 6.48 -7.45
N ALA A 351 -3.13 6.99 -6.46
CA ALA A 351 -2.52 8.30 -6.48
C ALA A 351 -1.05 8.13 -6.08
N GLU A 352 -0.14 8.22 -7.04
CA GLU A 352 1.29 7.97 -6.86
C GLU A 352 2.08 9.28 -7.03
N ILE A 353 3.18 9.37 -6.28
CA ILE A 353 4.12 10.49 -6.30
C ILE A 353 5.51 9.91 -6.50
N GLU A 354 6.19 10.39 -7.53
CA GLU A 354 7.61 10.11 -7.76
C GLU A 354 8.41 11.36 -7.40
N HIS A 355 9.12 11.32 -6.28
CA HIS A 355 9.98 12.40 -5.82
C HIS A 355 11.43 12.13 -6.24
N PHE A 356 11.91 12.88 -7.24
CA PHE A 356 13.27 12.78 -7.75
C PHE A 356 14.19 13.70 -6.95
N CYS A 357 15.21 13.13 -6.32
CA CYS A 357 16.20 13.86 -5.52
C CYS A 357 17.64 13.45 -5.90
N ASP A 358 18.62 14.25 -5.48
CA ASP A 358 20.04 13.94 -5.66
C ASP A 358 20.41 12.77 -4.71
N PRO A 359 20.98 11.66 -5.21
CA PRO A 359 21.33 10.52 -4.34
C PRO A 359 22.40 10.85 -3.29
N THR A 360 23.15 11.94 -3.46
CA THR A 360 24.16 12.44 -2.51
C THR A 360 23.60 13.43 -1.50
N ASN A 361 22.39 13.96 -1.73
CA ASN A 361 21.70 14.86 -0.81
C ASN A 361 20.20 14.52 -0.78
N LYS A 362 19.81 13.77 0.26
CA LYS A 362 18.42 13.33 0.51
C LYS A 362 17.77 14.08 1.68
N ASP A 363 18.29 15.25 2.00
CA ASP A 363 17.70 16.14 3.00
C ASP A 363 16.42 16.76 2.45
N HIS A 364 15.47 17.10 3.33
CA HIS A 364 14.21 17.71 2.89
C HIS A 364 13.98 19.04 3.59
N PRO A 365 13.87 20.17 2.86
CA PRO A 365 13.85 21.51 3.46
C PRO A 365 12.66 21.77 4.39
N LYS A 366 11.59 20.96 4.28
CA LYS A 366 10.40 21.02 5.12
C LYS A 366 10.31 19.91 6.17
N PHE A 367 11.36 19.10 6.38
CA PHE A 367 11.33 17.99 7.34
C PHE A 367 11.00 18.44 8.76
N GLU A 368 11.53 19.59 9.18
CA GLU A 368 11.25 20.21 10.49
C GLU A 368 9.74 20.40 10.76
N ASN A 369 8.93 20.60 9.73
CA ASN A 369 7.47 20.76 9.88
C ASN A 369 6.76 19.49 10.39
N VAL A 370 7.40 18.33 10.24
CA VAL A 370 6.85 17.03 10.64
C VAL A 370 7.72 16.28 11.65
N ALA A 371 8.92 16.78 11.96
CA ALA A 371 9.87 16.12 12.86
C ALA A 371 9.30 15.84 14.27
N ASP A 372 8.38 16.67 14.74
CA ASP A 372 7.73 16.53 16.05
C ASP A 372 6.59 15.50 16.12
N LEU A 373 6.20 14.91 14.98
CA LEU A 373 5.13 13.93 14.95
C LEU A 373 5.55 12.63 15.63
N ASN A 374 4.65 12.08 16.45
CA ASN A 374 4.81 10.76 17.05
C ASN A 374 4.10 9.72 16.19
N LEU A 375 4.87 8.85 15.54
CA LEU A 375 4.37 7.79 14.67
C LEU A 375 4.52 6.43 15.35
N THR A 376 3.54 5.56 15.15
CA THR A 376 3.63 4.14 15.51
C THR A 376 4.45 3.42 14.44
N LEU A 377 5.72 3.11 14.74
CA LEU A 377 6.65 2.47 13.82
C LEU A 377 6.79 0.98 14.15
N TYR A 378 6.62 0.12 13.14
CA TYR A 378 6.86 -1.31 13.22
C TYR A 378 8.09 -1.69 12.39
N THR A 379 9.24 -1.57 13.04
CA THR A 379 10.56 -1.71 12.41
C THR A 379 10.80 -3.14 11.92
N GLY A 380 11.72 -3.30 10.96
CA GLY A 380 12.17 -4.63 10.54
C GLY A 380 12.73 -5.43 11.72
N CYS A 381 13.45 -4.78 12.65
CA CYS A 381 13.98 -5.43 13.85
C CYS A 381 12.88 -5.92 14.80
N ASN A 382 11.85 -5.11 15.06
CA ASN A 382 10.76 -5.50 15.96
C ASN A 382 9.94 -6.64 15.37
N GLN A 383 9.74 -6.64 14.05
CA GLN A 383 9.13 -7.75 13.31
C GLN A 383 9.90 -9.06 13.48
N MET A 384 11.23 -9.01 13.41
CA MET A 384 12.10 -10.18 13.61
C MET A 384 12.12 -10.61 15.08
N ASP A 385 12.01 -9.67 16.02
CA ASP A 385 12.03 -9.93 17.47
C ASP A 385 10.67 -10.32 18.05
N GLY A 386 9.59 -10.32 17.26
CA GLY A 386 8.22 -10.51 17.76
C GLY A 386 7.74 -9.41 18.70
N LYS A 387 8.42 -8.26 18.69
CA LYS A 387 8.09 -7.10 19.52
C LYS A 387 6.96 -6.30 18.88
N PRO A 388 6.11 -5.65 19.69
CA PRO A 388 5.07 -4.79 19.16
C PRO A 388 5.66 -3.55 18.44
N PRO A 389 4.84 -2.86 17.63
CA PRO A 389 5.17 -1.53 17.14
C PRO A 389 5.41 -0.54 18.29
N GLU A 390 6.29 0.42 18.08
CA GLU A 390 6.66 1.43 19.09
C GLU A 390 6.31 2.84 18.61
N VAL A 391 5.87 3.69 19.54
CA VAL A 391 5.65 5.11 19.23
C VAL A 391 6.97 5.84 19.33
N LYS A 392 7.39 6.49 18.24
CA LYS A 392 8.63 7.24 18.17
C LYS A 392 8.41 8.60 17.51
N ARG A 393 9.11 9.62 18.01
CA ARG A 393 9.16 10.93 17.37
C ARG A 393 9.93 10.82 16.05
N LEU A 394 9.35 11.37 14.99
CA LEU A 394 9.84 11.21 13.63
C LEU A 394 11.26 11.76 13.45
N GLY A 395 11.56 12.92 14.04
CA GLY A 395 12.90 13.51 14.05
C GLY A 395 13.95 12.60 14.70
N ASP A 396 13.61 11.95 15.81
CA ASP A 396 14.50 11.03 16.51
C ASP A 396 14.71 9.74 15.69
N ALA A 397 13.65 9.24 15.03
CA ALA A 397 13.74 8.09 14.14
C ALA A 397 14.67 8.32 12.94
N VAL A 398 14.65 9.52 12.34
CA VAL A 398 15.58 9.87 11.25
C VAL A 398 17.00 10.07 11.79
N LYS A 399 17.15 10.79 12.91
CA LYS A 399 18.47 11.06 13.53
C LYS A 399 19.21 9.78 13.95
N GLU A 400 18.48 8.78 14.42
CA GLU A 400 19.04 7.48 14.80
C GLU A 400 19.28 6.55 13.60
N GLY A 401 18.92 6.96 12.38
CA GLY A 401 19.08 6.17 11.16
C GLY A 401 18.07 5.02 11.03
N LEU A 402 16.99 5.03 11.81
CA LEU A 402 15.90 4.06 11.67
C LEU A 402 15.13 4.28 10.36
N ILE A 403 14.88 5.56 10.05
CA ILE A 403 14.38 6.01 8.74
C ILE A 403 15.58 6.61 8.01
N CYS A 404 15.86 6.12 6.81
CA CYS A 404 17.18 6.31 6.19
C CYS A 404 17.55 7.76 5.80
N ASN A 405 16.58 8.67 5.64
CA ASN A 405 16.83 10.08 5.32
C ASN A 405 15.62 10.98 5.62
N GLU A 406 15.84 12.30 5.63
CA GLU A 406 14.80 13.30 5.89
C GLU A 406 13.71 13.33 4.81
N THR A 407 14.03 13.03 3.53
CA THR A 407 13.02 12.99 2.46
C THR A 407 11.99 11.90 2.73
N LEU A 408 12.44 10.68 3.05
CA LEU A 408 11.55 9.58 3.43
C LEU A 408 10.78 9.92 4.71
N GLY A 409 11.47 10.46 5.72
CA GLY A 409 10.84 10.94 6.94
C GLY A 409 9.75 11.98 6.67
N TYR A 410 10.02 12.96 5.80
CA TYR A 410 9.06 14.00 5.42
C TYR A 410 7.78 13.40 4.86
N PHE A 411 7.89 12.50 3.88
CA PHE A 411 6.72 11.86 3.29
C PHE A 411 5.97 10.97 4.27
N LEU A 412 6.64 10.26 5.19
CA LEU A 412 5.96 9.51 6.25
C LEU A 412 5.15 10.43 7.17
N GLY A 413 5.72 11.57 7.57
CA GLY A 413 5.01 12.59 8.35
C GLY A 413 3.81 13.18 7.61
N ARG A 414 3.97 13.49 6.32
CA ARG A 414 2.88 13.98 5.46
C ARG A 414 1.79 12.93 5.28
N ILE A 415 2.14 11.67 5.07
CA ILE A 415 1.19 10.56 4.98
C ILE A 415 0.40 10.43 6.29
N TYR A 416 1.07 10.49 7.44
CA TYR A 416 0.39 10.45 8.74
C TYR A 416 -0.65 11.57 8.87
N LEU A 417 -0.26 12.81 8.57
CA LEU A 417 -1.15 13.98 8.64
C LEU A 417 -2.32 13.86 7.65
N PHE A 418 -2.08 13.33 6.44
CA PHE A 418 -3.13 13.06 5.47
C PHE A 418 -4.14 12.04 6.01
N MET A 419 -3.67 10.93 6.60
CA MET A 419 -4.53 9.90 7.19
C MET A 419 -5.39 10.46 8.33
N MET A 420 -4.84 11.34 9.16
CA MET A 420 -5.61 12.06 10.18
C MET A 420 -6.69 12.96 9.56
N ARG A 421 -6.37 13.64 8.45
CA ARG A 421 -7.30 14.53 7.76
C ARG A 421 -8.45 13.79 7.07
N VAL A 422 -8.18 12.58 6.57
CA VAL A 422 -9.19 11.67 6.00
C VAL A 422 -10.12 11.09 7.07
N GLY A 423 -9.68 11.06 8.34
CA GLY A 423 -10.48 10.62 9.47
C GLY A 423 -10.13 9.21 9.97
N ILE A 424 -8.93 8.72 9.68
CA ILE A 424 -8.43 7.45 10.22
C ILE A 424 -8.09 7.63 11.70
N ASP A 425 -8.47 6.65 12.53
CA ASP A 425 -8.11 6.62 13.95
C ASP A 425 -6.60 6.35 14.09
N PRO A 426 -5.80 7.25 14.70
CA PRO A 426 -4.37 7.04 14.87
C PRO A 426 -4.02 5.79 15.69
N LYS A 427 -4.94 5.25 16.50
CA LYS A 427 -4.73 3.96 17.20
C LYS A 427 -4.80 2.75 16.26
N LYS A 428 -5.41 2.91 15.10
CA LYS A 428 -5.57 1.90 14.05
C LYS A 428 -4.64 2.18 12.87
N LEU A 429 -3.58 2.97 13.07
CA LEU A 429 -2.59 3.33 12.06
C LEU A 429 -1.19 2.95 12.55
N ARG A 430 -0.38 2.33 11.68
CA ARG A 430 1.05 2.12 11.92
C ARG A 430 1.84 2.22 10.62
N PHE A 431 3.15 2.45 10.73
CA PHE A 431 4.08 2.38 9.61
C PHE A 431 4.95 1.14 9.77
N ARG A 432 4.81 0.17 8.88
CA ARG A 432 5.58 -1.08 8.90
C ARG A 432 6.74 -1.00 7.91
N GLN A 433 7.95 -1.22 8.38
CA GLN A 433 9.12 -1.29 7.51
C GLN A 433 9.15 -2.64 6.77
N HIS A 434 9.52 -2.66 5.50
CA HIS A 434 9.77 -3.92 4.80
C HIS A 434 11.00 -4.62 5.40
N MET A 435 10.93 -5.94 5.55
CA MET A 435 12.10 -6.72 5.94
C MET A 435 13.05 -6.87 4.73
N SER A 436 14.34 -7.10 4.99
CA SER A 436 15.36 -7.28 3.93
C SER A 436 15.03 -8.32 2.84
N ASN A 437 14.18 -9.31 3.14
CA ASN A 437 13.72 -10.35 2.21
C ASN A 437 12.40 -9.99 1.48
N GLU A 438 11.72 -8.93 1.90
CA GLU A 438 10.49 -8.40 1.29
C GLU A 438 10.80 -7.18 0.40
N MET A 439 11.89 -6.47 0.71
CA MET A 439 12.36 -5.35 -0.09
C MET A 439 12.62 -5.79 -1.53
N ALA A 440 12.07 -5.01 -2.48
CA ALA A 440 12.51 -5.12 -3.85
C ALA A 440 14.03 -4.93 -3.91
N HIS A 441 14.74 -5.76 -4.68
CA HIS A 441 16.21 -5.73 -4.83
C HIS A 441 16.87 -4.36 -5.11
N TYR A 442 16.10 -3.34 -5.50
CA TYR A 442 16.54 -1.97 -5.75
C TYR A 442 16.13 -0.94 -4.69
N ALA A 443 15.23 -1.31 -3.77
CA ALA A 443 14.76 -0.41 -2.73
C ALA A 443 15.82 -0.32 -1.62
N LYS A 444 16.10 0.89 -1.13
CA LYS A 444 17.01 1.11 0.02
C LYS A 444 16.29 1.01 1.35
N ASP A 445 15.07 1.51 1.40
CA ASP A 445 14.18 1.49 2.56
C ASP A 445 12.74 1.60 2.06
N CYS A 446 11.80 0.94 2.72
CA CYS A 446 10.39 0.96 2.35
C CYS A 446 9.52 0.82 3.59
N TRP A 447 8.51 1.68 3.68
CA TRP A 447 7.58 1.77 4.80
C TRP A 447 6.14 1.80 4.30
N ASP A 448 5.35 0.88 4.80
CA ASP A 448 3.93 0.76 4.51
C ASP A 448 3.12 1.42 5.61
N CYS A 449 2.27 2.37 5.26
CA CYS A 449 1.24 2.89 6.14
C CYS A 449 0.07 1.88 6.17
N GLU A 450 -0.08 1.17 7.27
CA GLU A 450 -1.08 0.13 7.46
C GLU A 450 -2.23 0.60 8.35
N CYS A 451 -3.46 0.23 7.97
CA CYS A 451 -4.66 0.45 8.77
C CYS A 451 -5.16 -0.86 9.39
N LYS A 452 -5.53 -0.83 10.67
CA LYS A 452 -6.19 -1.95 11.35
C LYS A 452 -7.67 -1.98 11.00
N THR A 453 -8.08 -3.00 10.28
CA THR A 453 -9.46 -3.23 9.81
C THR A 453 -10.06 -4.51 10.42
N SER A 454 -11.30 -4.85 10.06
CA SER A 454 -11.90 -6.16 10.40
C SER A 454 -11.21 -7.36 9.74
N TYR A 455 -10.31 -7.12 8.79
CA TYR A 455 -9.50 -8.15 8.12
C TYR A 455 -8.06 -8.21 8.66
N GLY A 456 -7.75 -7.46 9.72
CA GLY A 456 -6.39 -7.30 10.23
C GLY A 456 -5.73 -6.01 9.73
N TRP A 457 -4.40 -5.97 9.81
CA TRP A 457 -3.59 -4.86 9.31
C TRP A 457 -3.44 -4.97 7.79
N ILE A 458 -3.75 -3.88 7.08
CA ILE A 458 -3.68 -3.82 5.62
C ILE A 458 -2.91 -2.58 5.21
N GLU A 459 -1.96 -2.75 4.28
CA GLU A 459 -1.30 -1.65 3.59
C GLU A 459 -2.34 -0.77 2.88
N CYS A 460 -2.30 0.54 3.16
CA CYS A 460 -3.10 1.54 2.46
C CYS A 460 -2.25 2.47 1.61
N ILE A 461 -1.00 2.74 2.01
CA ILE A 461 -0.06 3.60 1.29
C ILE A 461 1.36 3.04 1.47
N GLY A 462 2.00 2.62 0.37
CA GLY A 462 3.42 2.29 0.35
C GLY A 462 4.30 3.52 0.14
N CYS A 463 5.41 3.62 0.86
CA CYS A 463 6.41 4.68 0.72
C CYS A 463 7.81 4.08 0.57
N ALA A 464 8.33 4.08 -0.65
CA ALA A 464 9.55 3.35 -1.02
C ALA A 464 10.65 4.28 -1.55
N ASP A 465 11.90 4.07 -1.11
CA ASP A 465 13.09 4.64 -1.74
C ASP A 465 13.62 3.66 -2.81
N ARG A 466 13.18 3.84 -4.06
CA ARG A 466 13.51 2.98 -5.21
C ARG A 466 14.88 3.26 -5.84
N SER A 467 15.66 4.18 -5.28
CA SER A 467 16.94 4.65 -5.83
C SER A 467 16.82 5.08 -7.31
N CYS A 468 17.61 4.52 -8.23
CA CYS A 468 17.64 4.90 -9.65
C CYS A 468 17.25 3.76 -10.60
N PHE A 469 16.72 2.66 -10.08
CA PHE A 469 16.45 1.44 -10.85
C PHE A 469 15.56 1.71 -12.07
N ASP A 470 14.43 2.38 -11.89
CA ASP A 470 13.45 2.58 -12.94
C ASP A 470 14.00 3.43 -14.11
N LEU A 471 14.67 4.54 -13.80
CA LEU A 471 15.30 5.40 -14.81
C LEU A 471 16.43 4.67 -15.55
N LEU A 472 17.28 3.92 -14.82
CA LEU A 472 18.36 3.14 -15.43
C LEU A 472 17.83 2.02 -16.33
N ALA A 473 16.77 1.33 -15.91
CA ALA A 473 16.16 0.25 -16.67
C ALA A 473 15.61 0.76 -18.01
N HIS A 474 14.89 1.89 -18.00
CA HIS A 474 14.41 2.55 -19.22
C HIS A 474 15.54 3.11 -20.07
N THR A 475 16.58 3.70 -19.47
CA THR A 475 17.77 4.14 -20.23
C THR A 475 18.47 2.97 -20.91
N LYS A 476 18.64 1.83 -20.23
CA LYS A 476 19.25 0.63 -20.82
C LYS A 476 18.41 0.06 -21.96
N ALA A 477 17.08 0.04 -21.81
CA ALA A 477 16.18 -0.51 -22.82
C ALA A 477 16.04 0.38 -24.06
N THR A 478 16.09 1.70 -23.90
CA THR A 478 15.81 2.66 -24.99
C THR A 478 17.06 3.33 -25.57
N GLY A 479 18.18 3.31 -24.86
CA GLY A 479 19.37 4.11 -25.17
C GLY A 479 19.23 5.61 -24.87
N ILE A 480 18.07 6.05 -24.36
CA ILE A 480 17.81 7.46 -24.02
C ILE A 480 18.28 7.72 -22.59
N LYS A 481 19.20 8.67 -22.40
CA LYS A 481 19.69 9.06 -21.07
C LYS A 481 18.59 9.77 -20.27
N LEU A 482 18.18 9.16 -19.15
CA LEU A 482 17.25 9.73 -18.17
C LEU A 482 18.04 10.16 -16.93
N VAL A 483 18.79 11.24 -17.07
CA VAL A 483 19.70 11.75 -16.03
C VAL A 483 19.46 13.25 -15.80
N ALA A 484 19.80 13.72 -14.60
CA ALA A 484 19.91 15.14 -14.31
C ALA A 484 21.39 15.54 -14.24
N GLU A 485 21.67 16.82 -14.49
CA GLU A 485 23.00 17.38 -14.45
C GLU A 485 23.07 18.47 -13.38
N ARG A 486 24.18 18.53 -12.64
CA ARG A 486 24.46 19.62 -11.71
C ARG A 486 25.78 20.28 -12.08
N LYS A 487 25.83 21.60 -12.02
CA LYS A 487 27.09 22.34 -12.16
C LYS A 487 27.90 22.13 -10.88
N LEU A 488 29.14 21.72 -11.04
CA LEU A 488 30.10 21.68 -9.94
C LEU A 488 30.59 23.10 -9.63
N ALA A 489 30.99 23.33 -8.38
CA ALA A 489 31.55 24.61 -7.96
C ALA A 489 32.85 24.93 -8.73
N GLU A 490 33.67 23.90 -8.95
CA GLU A 490 34.90 23.97 -9.73
C GLU A 490 34.95 22.81 -10.75
N PRO A 491 35.49 23.03 -11.96
CA PRO A 491 35.69 21.95 -12.93
C PRO A 491 36.68 20.90 -12.40
N ILE A 492 36.31 19.62 -12.49
CA ILE A 492 37.23 18.51 -12.16
C ILE A 492 37.94 18.08 -13.45
N SER A 493 39.25 18.27 -13.51
CA SER A 493 40.13 17.67 -14.54
C SER A 493 40.42 16.23 -14.14
N PHE A 494 40.22 15.28 -15.06
CA PHE A 494 40.55 13.87 -14.88
C PHE A 494 41.86 13.51 -15.56
#